data_AF-A0A969H357-F1
#
_entry.id   AF-A0A969H357-F1
#
_cell.length_a   1.000
_cell.length_b   1.000
_cell.length_c   1.000
_cell.angle_alpha   90.00
_cell.angle_beta   90.00
_cell.angle_gamma   90.00
#
_symmetry.space_group_name_H-M   'P 1'
#
loop_
_entity.id
_entity.type
_entity.pdbx_description
1 polymer ?
#
loop_
_entity_poly.entity_id
_entity_poly.type
_entity_poly.pdbx_seq_one_letter_code
_entity_poly.pdbx_strand_id
1 'polypeptide(L)'
;RRMGWAVEGLKEIYAHSEQAGVVLGLEPLNRFETNFLNRHDQAVLLASEVGPNCGVCLDAFHINIEEADLHQAILNTGKKLVAFHVADNNRMACGQGDYDWVRLVTTLKAAGYDSALTVEFVAPLDRTPANPYKNAMAAAEAELTPEQLKFIEDHGSGVLSDEFYSWLVEISAKTLQHAIEKAEGR
;
A
#
# COMPACT_ATOMS: atom_id res chain seq x y z
N ARG A 1 -0.99 -17.17 21.56
CA ARG A 1 -2.28 -16.60 22.03
C ARG A 1 -2.84 -15.61 21.01
N ARG A 2 -2.23 -14.42 20.80
CA ARG A 2 -2.69 -13.44 19.78
C ARG A 2 -2.87 -14.03 18.36
N MET A 3 -1.86 -14.77 17.87
CA MET A 3 -1.94 -15.41 16.54
C MET A 3 -3.15 -16.37 16.43
N GLY A 4 -3.42 -17.17 17.47
CA GLY A 4 -4.55 -18.10 17.47
C GLY A 4 -5.90 -17.40 17.35
N TRP A 5 -6.09 -16.28 18.06
CA TRP A 5 -7.31 -15.47 17.93
C TRP A 5 -7.44 -14.84 16.54
N ALA A 6 -6.33 -14.37 15.95
CA ALA A 6 -6.34 -13.84 14.60
C ALA A 6 -6.75 -14.91 13.58
N VAL A 7 -6.19 -16.12 13.67
CA VAL A 7 -6.53 -17.23 12.79
C VAL A 7 -8.01 -17.62 12.93
N GLU A 8 -8.52 -17.70 14.15
CA GLU A 8 -9.93 -18.04 14.41
C GLU A 8 -10.86 -17.02 13.76
N GLY A 9 -10.67 -15.72 14.03
CA GLY A 9 -11.49 -14.67 13.42
C GLY A 9 -11.33 -14.55 11.91
N LEU A 10 -10.11 -14.66 11.39
CA LEU A 10 -9.85 -14.58 9.96
C LEU A 10 -10.42 -15.78 9.19
N LYS A 11 -10.58 -16.95 9.82
CA LYS A 11 -11.22 -18.11 9.18
C LYS A 11 -12.70 -17.89 8.88
N GLU A 12 -13.40 -17.14 9.74
CA GLU A 12 -14.79 -16.76 9.47
C GLU A 12 -14.87 -15.81 8.26
N ILE A 13 -13.98 -14.81 8.21
CA ILE A 13 -13.88 -13.86 7.09
C ILE A 13 -13.49 -14.59 5.80
N TYR A 14 -12.50 -15.48 5.87
CA TYR A 14 -12.04 -16.29 4.74
C TYR A 14 -13.16 -17.18 4.19
N ALA A 15 -13.93 -17.85 5.05
CA ALA A 15 -15.05 -18.68 4.61
C ALA A 15 -16.11 -17.85 3.85
N HIS A 16 -16.33 -16.60 4.27
CA HIS A 16 -17.21 -15.67 3.57
C HIS A 16 -16.62 -15.18 2.25
N SER A 17 -15.32 -14.84 2.22
CA SER A 17 -14.66 -14.35 1.01
C SER A 17 -14.67 -15.40 -0.11
N GLU A 18 -14.49 -16.69 0.23
CA GLU A 18 -14.58 -17.80 -0.73
C GLU A 18 -15.99 -17.93 -1.33
N GLN A 19 -17.05 -17.75 -0.52
CA GLN A 19 -18.43 -17.77 -1.01
C GLN A 19 -18.74 -16.58 -1.93
N ALA A 20 -18.12 -15.43 -1.67
CA ALA A 20 -18.27 -14.22 -2.47
C ALA A 20 -17.37 -14.19 -3.71
N GLY A 21 -16.43 -15.14 -3.86
CA GLY A 21 -15.43 -15.13 -4.94
C GLY A 21 -14.40 -14.00 -4.80
N VAL A 22 -14.13 -13.55 -3.57
CA VAL A 22 -13.18 -12.47 -3.25
C VAL A 22 -11.93 -13.06 -2.60
N VAL A 23 -10.76 -12.61 -3.04
CA VAL A 23 -9.48 -13.00 -2.45
C VAL A 23 -9.19 -12.15 -1.20
N LEU A 24 -8.93 -12.82 -0.08
CA LEU A 24 -8.53 -12.16 1.17
C LEU A 24 -7.01 -11.95 1.19
N GLY A 25 -6.55 -10.70 1.11
CA GLY A 25 -5.14 -10.31 1.27
C GLY A 25 -4.87 -9.73 2.66
N LEU A 26 -3.87 -10.27 3.36
CA LEU A 26 -3.41 -9.73 4.64
C LEU A 26 -2.27 -8.74 4.42
N GLU A 27 -2.38 -7.54 5.00
CA GLU A 27 -1.39 -6.48 4.85
C GLU A 27 -0.54 -6.33 6.12
N PRO A 28 0.77 -6.58 6.07
CA PRO A 28 1.67 -6.19 7.14
C PRO A 28 1.94 -4.68 7.08
N LEU A 29 1.69 -3.96 8.18
CA LEU A 29 1.89 -2.52 8.28
C LEU A 29 3.18 -2.20 9.06
N ASN A 30 3.70 -0.98 8.95
CA ASN A 30 4.87 -0.60 9.76
C ASN A 30 4.55 -0.60 11.28
N ARG A 31 5.60 -0.63 12.10
CA ARG A 31 5.54 -0.70 13.58
C ARG A 31 4.85 0.48 14.25
N PHE A 32 4.60 1.57 13.53
CA PHE A 32 3.93 2.76 14.05
C PHE A 32 2.41 2.69 13.88
N GLU A 33 1.92 1.78 13.04
CA GLU A 33 0.49 1.59 12.77
C GLU A 33 -0.06 0.32 13.43
N THR A 34 0.78 -0.69 13.61
CA THR A 34 0.40 -1.92 14.30
C THR A 34 1.57 -2.55 15.05
N ASN A 35 1.26 -3.33 16.09
CA ASN A 35 2.24 -4.12 16.85
C ASN A 35 2.08 -5.63 16.64
N PHE A 36 1.31 -6.04 15.63
CA PHE A 36 0.95 -7.44 15.41
C PHE A 36 1.57 -8.02 14.13
N LEU A 37 1.28 -7.44 12.97
CA LEU A 37 1.70 -7.96 11.67
C LEU A 37 2.51 -6.88 10.95
N ASN A 38 3.84 -7.02 10.92
CA ASN A 38 4.73 -5.97 10.43
C ASN A 38 5.64 -6.39 9.26
N ARG A 39 5.82 -7.69 9.03
CA ARG A 39 6.70 -8.21 7.98
C ARG A 39 6.02 -9.24 7.09
N HIS A 40 6.57 -9.42 5.90
CA HIS A 40 6.14 -10.39 4.90
C HIS A 40 6.09 -11.82 5.46
N ASP A 41 7.11 -12.24 6.21
CA ASP A 41 7.23 -13.60 6.76
C ASP A 41 6.10 -13.92 7.75
N GLN A 42 5.73 -12.95 8.58
CA GLN A 42 4.60 -13.03 9.50
C GLN A 42 3.28 -13.11 8.74
N ALA A 43 3.10 -12.27 7.70
CA ALA A 43 1.89 -12.24 6.88
C ALA A 43 1.69 -13.56 6.11
N VAL A 44 2.74 -14.09 5.49
CA VAL A 44 2.71 -15.38 4.79
C VAL A 44 2.37 -16.52 5.73
N LEU A 45 2.95 -16.53 6.94
CA LEU A 45 2.63 -17.54 7.96
C LEU A 45 1.14 -17.49 8.33
N LEU A 46 0.64 -16.31 8.69
CA LEU A 46 -0.76 -16.14 9.08
C LEU A 46 -1.72 -16.49 7.93
N ALA A 47 -1.47 -15.98 6.72
CA ALA A 47 -2.29 -16.28 5.54
C ALA A 47 -2.35 -17.79 5.27
N SER A 48 -1.25 -18.52 5.49
CA SER A 48 -1.19 -19.97 5.34
C SER A 48 -1.98 -20.73 6.41
N GLU A 49 -2.05 -20.21 7.65
CA GLU A 49 -2.88 -20.80 8.72
C GLU A 49 -4.37 -20.52 8.54
N VAL A 50 -4.73 -19.40 7.89
CA VAL A 50 -6.10 -18.99 7.61
C VAL A 50 -6.71 -19.84 6.49
N GLY A 51 -6.05 -19.93 5.33
CA GLY A 51 -6.57 -20.71 4.20
C GLY A 51 -5.67 -20.74 2.97
N PRO A 52 -5.88 -21.71 2.06
CA PRO A 52 -5.05 -21.85 0.86
C PRO A 52 -5.11 -20.61 -0.03
N ASN A 53 -6.30 -20.02 -0.23
CA ASN A 53 -6.52 -18.84 -1.08
C ASN A 53 -6.38 -17.51 -0.33
N CYS A 54 -6.06 -17.52 0.96
CA CYS A 54 -5.70 -16.30 1.67
C CYS A 54 -4.27 -15.89 1.27
N GLY A 55 -4.13 -14.66 0.77
CA GLY A 55 -2.89 -14.10 0.29
C GLY A 55 -2.35 -12.97 1.18
N VAL A 56 -1.37 -12.26 0.64
CA VAL A 56 -0.70 -11.13 1.26
C VAL A 56 -0.81 -9.93 0.31
N CYS A 57 -1.19 -8.78 0.85
CA CYS A 57 -1.01 -7.49 0.21
C CYS A 57 0.29 -6.91 0.76
N LEU A 58 1.28 -6.61 -0.09
CA LEU A 58 2.44 -5.85 0.36
C LEU A 58 2.30 -4.41 -0.09
N ASP A 59 2.56 -3.46 0.81
CA ASP A 59 2.76 -2.06 0.46
C ASP A 59 4.25 -1.76 0.45
N ALA A 60 4.73 -1.17 -0.64
CA ALA A 60 6.09 -0.66 -0.76
C ALA A 60 6.47 0.18 0.47
N PHE A 61 5.64 1.14 0.90
CA PHE A 61 5.98 2.03 2.01
C PHE A 61 6.26 1.27 3.32
N HIS A 62 5.40 0.32 3.69
CA HIS A 62 5.55 -0.46 4.91
C HIS A 62 6.79 -1.37 4.87
N ILE A 63 6.98 -2.12 3.77
CA ILE A 63 8.09 -3.08 3.69
C ILE A 63 9.45 -2.40 3.62
N ASN A 64 9.55 -1.15 3.16
CA ASN A 64 10.80 -0.39 3.23
C ASN A 64 11.21 0.00 4.66
N ILE A 65 10.26 0.11 5.58
CA ILE A 65 10.56 0.40 6.99
C ILE A 65 10.92 -0.88 7.73
N GLU A 66 10.21 -1.98 7.45
CA GLU A 66 10.25 -3.18 8.29
C GLU A 66 11.15 -4.30 7.77
N GLU A 67 11.38 -4.38 6.46
CA GLU A 67 12.20 -5.42 5.86
C GLU A 67 13.67 -5.01 5.76
N ALA A 68 14.57 -5.96 6.06
CA ALA A 68 16.01 -5.75 5.83
C ALA A 68 16.34 -5.66 4.33
N ASP A 69 15.60 -6.41 3.51
CA ASP A 69 15.64 -6.36 2.04
C ASP A 69 14.22 -6.54 1.50
N LEU A 70 13.61 -5.43 1.08
CA LEU A 70 12.25 -5.42 0.55
C LEU A 70 12.12 -6.24 -0.75
N HIS A 71 13.17 -6.32 -1.57
CA HIS A 71 13.12 -7.08 -2.81
C HIS A 71 13.09 -8.57 -2.52
N GLN A 72 13.92 -9.02 -1.57
CA GLN A 72 13.88 -10.40 -1.11
C GLN A 72 12.55 -10.74 -0.43
N ALA A 73 11.96 -9.80 0.33
CA ALA A 73 10.64 -9.98 0.93
C ALA A 73 9.54 -10.20 -0.13
N ILE A 74 9.55 -9.42 -1.22
CA ILE A 74 8.65 -9.61 -2.37
C ILE A 74 8.82 -11.00 -2.98
N LEU A 75 10.06 -11.42 -3.26
CA LEU A 75 10.37 -12.73 -3.83
C LEU A 75 9.94 -13.88 -2.90
N ASN A 76 10.17 -13.75 -1.59
CA ASN A 76 9.79 -14.74 -0.59
C ASN A 76 8.27 -14.88 -0.45
N THR A 77 7.52 -13.80 -0.66
CA THR A 77 6.06 -13.82 -0.64
C THR A 77 5.51 -14.62 -1.82
N GLY A 78 6.13 -14.48 -3.00
CA GLY A 78 5.90 -15.31 -4.18
C GLY A 78 4.41 -15.45 -4.52
N LYS A 79 3.93 -16.70 -4.65
CA LYS A 79 2.54 -17.00 -5.04
C LYS A 79 1.47 -16.54 -4.05
N LYS A 80 1.85 -16.19 -2.81
CA LYS A 80 0.91 -15.62 -1.83
C LYS A 80 0.71 -14.12 -2.05
N LEU A 81 1.51 -13.46 -2.87
CA LEU A 81 1.34 -12.03 -3.18
C LEU A 81 0.14 -11.84 -4.12
N VAL A 82 -0.95 -11.29 -3.59
CA VAL A 82 -2.23 -11.14 -4.32
C VAL A 82 -2.59 -9.69 -4.63
N ALA A 83 -1.97 -8.76 -3.91
CA ALA A 83 -2.11 -7.33 -4.12
C ALA A 83 -0.79 -6.63 -3.79
N PHE A 84 -0.54 -5.47 -4.40
CA PHE A 84 0.62 -4.66 -4.10
C PHE A 84 0.25 -3.17 -4.13
N HIS A 85 0.43 -2.49 -3.00
CA HIS A 85 0.24 -1.06 -2.88
C HIS A 85 1.53 -0.30 -3.21
N VAL A 86 1.38 0.84 -3.87
CA VAL A 86 2.50 1.67 -4.35
C VAL A 86 2.34 3.11 -3.88
N ALA A 87 3.31 3.53 -3.09
CA ALA A 87 3.69 4.90 -2.81
C ALA A 87 5.23 4.92 -2.71
N ASP A 88 5.85 6.09 -2.87
CA ASP A 88 7.31 6.16 -2.69
C ASP A 88 7.70 5.96 -1.21
N ASN A 89 8.99 5.81 -0.93
CA ASN A 89 9.50 5.55 0.42
C ASN A 89 9.10 6.63 1.45
N ASN A 90 8.80 7.83 0.98
CA ASN A 90 8.31 8.97 1.77
C ASN A 90 6.77 9.12 1.76
N ARG A 91 6.04 8.11 1.27
CA ARG A 91 4.58 8.04 1.14
C ARG A 91 3.96 9.07 0.18
N MET A 92 4.78 9.70 -0.66
CA MET A 92 4.35 10.52 -1.81
C MET A 92 4.04 9.66 -3.05
N ALA A 93 3.70 10.32 -4.16
CA ALA A 93 3.57 9.68 -5.46
C ALA A 93 4.84 8.94 -5.89
N CYS A 94 4.68 7.87 -6.66
CA CYS A 94 5.79 7.07 -7.17
C CYS A 94 6.73 7.96 -8.03
N GLY A 95 8.01 7.98 -7.71
CA GLY A 95 9.05 8.80 -8.37
C GLY A 95 9.33 10.12 -7.65
N GLN A 96 8.71 10.37 -6.49
CA GLN A 96 8.96 11.55 -5.66
C GLN A 96 9.76 11.24 -4.39
N GLY A 97 10.29 10.03 -4.28
CA GLY A 97 11.20 9.61 -3.24
C GLY A 97 12.45 8.95 -3.83
N ASP A 98 13.00 7.98 -3.11
CA ASP A 98 14.28 7.35 -3.43
C ASP A 98 14.16 5.94 -4.03
N TYR A 99 12.94 5.47 -4.35
CA TYR A 99 12.80 4.14 -4.93
C TYR A 99 13.36 4.01 -6.34
N ASP A 100 14.05 2.89 -6.56
CA ASP A 100 14.27 2.33 -7.89
C ASP A 100 13.03 1.54 -8.34
N TRP A 101 12.09 2.25 -8.96
CA TRP A 101 10.83 1.68 -9.46
C TRP A 101 11.02 0.64 -10.55
N VAL A 102 12.07 0.75 -11.38
CA VAL A 102 12.38 -0.27 -12.40
C VAL A 102 12.76 -1.58 -11.71
N ARG A 103 13.62 -1.52 -10.69
CA ARG A 103 14.00 -2.69 -9.89
C ARG A 103 12.81 -3.26 -9.12
N LEU A 104 11.98 -2.42 -8.50
CA LEU A 104 10.76 -2.80 -7.77
C LEU A 104 9.84 -3.62 -8.69
N VAL A 105 9.47 -3.06 -9.86
CA VAL A 105 8.58 -3.73 -10.83
C VAL A 105 9.21 -5.00 -11.41
N THR A 106 10.52 -4.97 -11.71
CA THR A 106 11.24 -6.18 -12.15
C THR A 106 11.21 -7.28 -11.10
N THR A 107 11.32 -6.92 -9.82
CA THR A 107 11.25 -7.87 -8.70
C THR A 107 9.85 -8.46 -8.57
N LEU A 108 8.80 -7.65 -8.69
CA LEU A 108 7.41 -8.14 -8.69
C LEU A 108 7.17 -9.16 -9.81
N LYS A 109 7.64 -8.87 -11.02
CA LYS A 109 7.56 -9.81 -12.15
C LYS A 109 8.34 -11.09 -11.87
N ALA A 110 9.53 -11.00 -11.31
CA ALA A 110 10.32 -12.17 -10.93
C ALA A 110 9.65 -13.01 -9.82
N ALA A 111 8.87 -12.39 -8.93
CA ALA A 111 8.03 -13.08 -7.95
C ALA A 111 6.77 -13.74 -8.57
N GLY A 112 6.49 -13.48 -9.85
CA GLY A 112 5.32 -13.97 -10.55
C GLY A 112 4.05 -13.13 -10.33
N TYR A 113 4.18 -11.88 -9.89
CA TYR A 113 3.05 -10.96 -9.72
C TYR A 113 2.68 -10.34 -11.07
N ASP A 114 1.42 -10.51 -11.48
CA ASP A 114 0.86 -10.05 -12.76
C ASP A 114 -0.52 -9.38 -12.57
N SER A 115 -0.74 -8.75 -11.42
CA SER A 115 -1.98 -8.05 -11.09
C SER A 115 -1.76 -6.53 -11.03
N ALA A 116 -2.83 -5.78 -10.77
CA ALA A 116 -2.78 -4.32 -10.69
C ALA A 116 -1.84 -3.82 -9.59
N LEU A 117 -1.24 -2.65 -9.81
CA LEU A 117 -0.58 -1.88 -8.75
C LEU A 117 -1.57 -0.82 -8.25
N THR A 118 -1.80 -0.78 -6.94
CA THR A 118 -2.78 0.14 -6.33
C THR A 118 -2.05 1.32 -5.71
N VAL A 119 -2.30 2.53 -6.19
CA VAL A 119 -1.64 3.74 -5.67
C VAL A 119 -2.19 4.10 -4.29
N GLU A 120 -1.31 4.31 -3.31
CA GLU A 120 -1.66 4.59 -1.91
C GLU A 120 -0.79 5.68 -1.25
N PHE A 121 -0.63 6.82 -1.91
CA PHE A 121 0.06 7.96 -1.32
C PHE A 121 -0.78 8.63 -0.22
N VAL A 122 -0.10 9.24 0.75
CA VAL A 122 -0.62 10.20 1.72
C VAL A 122 0.50 11.20 1.91
N ALA A 123 0.43 12.24 1.07
CA ALA A 123 1.36 13.33 1.11
C ALA A 123 1.35 14.02 2.48
N PRO A 124 2.51 14.35 3.07
CA PRO A 124 2.56 15.07 4.32
C PRO A 124 1.98 16.47 4.12
N LEU A 125 0.97 16.80 4.93
CA LEU A 125 0.39 18.13 4.95
C LEU A 125 1.30 19.08 5.72
N ASP A 126 2.07 19.89 4.99
CA ASP A 126 2.86 20.97 5.58
C ASP A 126 2.02 22.25 5.68
N ARG A 127 1.68 22.63 6.92
CA ARG A 127 0.93 23.87 7.22
C ARG A 127 1.85 25.06 7.54
N THR A 128 3.16 24.89 7.37
CA THR A 128 4.14 25.94 7.63
C THR A 128 4.47 26.72 6.35
N PRO A 129 5.14 27.89 6.46
CA PRO A 129 5.65 28.61 5.30
C PRO A 129 6.62 27.80 4.43
N ALA A 130 7.23 26.73 4.97
CA ALA A 130 8.16 25.86 4.25
C ALA A 130 7.47 24.96 3.20
N ASN A 131 6.14 24.82 3.26
CA ASN A 131 5.40 23.94 2.36
C ASN A 131 5.70 24.28 0.88
N PRO A 132 6.31 23.36 0.11
CA PRO A 132 6.58 23.62 -1.30
C PRO A 132 5.31 23.52 -2.17
N TYR A 133 4.26 22.86 -1.69
CA TYR A 133 3.01 22.58 -2.39
C TYR A 133 1.89 23.53 -1.94
N LYS A 134 1.95 24.78 -2.39
CA LYS A 134 1.02 25.84 -1.96
C LYS A 134 -0.45 25.57 -2.31
N ASN A 135 -0.71 24.77 -3.33
CA ASN A 135 -2.07 24.37 -3.72
C ASN A 135 -2.59 23.13 -3.00
N ALA A 136 -1.74 22.37 -2.28
CA ALA A 136 -2.12 21.07 -1.70
C ALA A 136 -3.35 21.12 -0.79
N MET A 137 -3.60 22.25 -0.12
CA MET A 137 -4.69 22.43 0.85
C MET A 137 -5.72 23.49 0.43
N ALA A 138 -5.54 24.16 -0.70
CA ALA A 138 -6.14 25.48 -0.94
C ALA A 138 -7.67 25.48 -1.21
N ALA A 139 -8.28 24.32 -1.45
CA ALA A 139 -9.69 24.21 -1.86
C ALA A 139 -10.50 23.16 -1.09
N ALA A 140 -9.90 22.50 -0.11
CA ALA A 140 -10.35 21.18 0.30
C ALA A 140 -11.33 21.22 1.50
N GLU A 141 -11.30 22.28 2.32
CA GLU A 141 -12.19 22.42 3.49
C GLU A 141 -13.55 23.06 3.17
N ALA A 142 -13.70 23.75 2.03
CA ALA A 142 -14.88 24.56 1.74
C ALA A 142 -16.08 23.76 1.17
N GLU A 143 -15.88 22.50 0.78
CA GLU A 143 -16.87 21.70 0.04
C GLU A 143 -17.28 20.40 0.76
N LEU A 144 -16.80 20.15 1.98
CA LEU A 144 -17.06 18.89 2.69
C LEU A 144 -18.42 18.90 3.40
N THR A 145 -19.17 17.79 3.27
CA THR A 145 -20.31 17.56 4.16
C THR A 145 -19.82 17.32 5.60
N PRO A 146 -20.66 17.53 6.62
CA PRO A 146 -20.31 17.23 8.01
C PRO A 146 -19.81 15.79 8.23
N GLU A 147 -20.35 14.83 7.47
CA GLU A 147 -19.94 13.42 7.53
C GLU A 147 -18.55 13.21 6.94
N GLN A 148 -18.24 13.85 5.81
CA GLN A 148 -16.90 13.79 5.20
C GLN A 148 -15.86 14.43 6.10
N LEU A 149 -16.19 15.59 6.68
CA LEU A 149 -15.33 16.26 7.65
C LEU A 149 -15.08 15.37 8.87
N LYS A 150 -16.14 14.78 9.43
CA LYS A 150 -16.03 13.84 10.56
C LYS A 150 -15.15 12.63 10.22
N PHE A 151 -15.29 12.07 9.02
CA PHE A 151 -14.43 10.97 8.57
C PHE A 151 -12.95 11.38 8.55
N ILE A 152 -12.65 12.56 7.98
CA ILE A 152 -11.28 13.07 7.89
C ILE A 152 -10.69 13.31 9.28
N GLU A 153 -11.47 13.88 10.20
CA GLU A 153 -11.08 14.09 11.61
C GLU A 153 -10.84 12.78 12.35
N ASP A 154 -11.77 11.83 12.26
CA ASP A 154 -11.70 10.54 12.96
C ASP A 154 -10.48 9.70 12.49
N HIS A 155 -10.06 9.86 11.23
CA HIS A 155 -8.92 9.15 10.65
C HIS A 155 -7.62 9.96 10.70
N GLY A 156 -7.61 11.11 11.40
CA GLY A 156 -6.42 11.96 11.54
C GLY A 156 -5.81 12.39 10.21
N SER A 157 -6.61 12.37 9.15
CA SER A 157 -6.20 12.70 7.79
C SER A 157 -6.41 14.20 7.56
N GLY A 158 -5.94 14.70 6.43
CA GLY A 158 -6.39 16.01 6.00
C GLY A 158 -6.78 15.98 4.53
N VAL A 159 -7.38 17.08 4.11
CA VAL A 159 -8.01 17.16 2.81
C VAL A 159 -6.98 17.70 1.82
N LEU A 160 -6.73 16.94 0.76
CA LEU A 160 -5.97 17.41 -0.38
C LEU A 160 -6.92 18.07 -1.37
N SER A 161 -6.48 19.14 -2.04
CA SER A 161 -7.21 19.65 -3.20
C SER A 161 -7.26 18.61 -4.32
N ASP A 162 -8.34 18.56 -5.09
CA ASP A 162 -8.47 17.68 -6.26
C ASP A 162 -7.34 17.85 -7.27
N GLU A 163 -6.87 19.07 -7.50
CA GLU A 163 -5.74 19.37 -8.39
C GLU A 163 -4.47 18.65 -7.91
N PHE A 164 -4.13 18.81 -6.64
CA PHE A 164 -2.94 18.18 -6.04
C PHE A 164 -3.07 16.65 -5.98
N TYR A 165 -4.25 16.12 -5.62
CA TYR A 165 -4.49 14.68 -5.64
C TYR A 165 -4.33 14.11 -7.05
N SER A 166 -4.95 14.74 -8.05
CA SER A 166 -4.86 14.32 -9.46
C SER A 166 -3.42 14.37 -9.97
N TRP A 167 -2.66 15.39 -9.57
CA TRP A 167 -1.24 15.51 -9.90
C TRP A 167 -0.39 14.35 -9.32
N LEU A 168 -0.65 13.94 -8.07
CA LEU A 168 0.03 12.78 -7.47
C LEU A 168 -0.30 11.46 -8.19
N VAL A 169 -1.58 11.28 -8.58
CA VAL A 169 -2.01 10.12 -9.37
C VAL A 169 -1.31 10.10 -10.73
N GLU A 170 -1.29 11.24 -11.44
CA GLU A 170 -0.65 11.35 -12.75
C GLU A 170 0.86 11.07 -12.71
N ILE A 171 1.56 11.60 -11.70
CA ILE A 171 2.99 11.32 -11.52
C ILE A 171 3.19 9.83 -11.29
N SER A 172 2.42 9.24 -10.37
CA SER A 172 2.54 7.81 -10.08
C SER A 172 2.31 6.96 -11.33
N ALA A 173 1.27 7.26 -12.10
CA ALA A 173 0.96 6.55 -13.34
C ALA A 173 2.10 6.65 -14.37
N LYS A 174 2.64 7.85 -14.59
CA LYS A 174 3.77 8.07 -15.53
C LYS A 174 5.03 7.31 -15.09
N THR A 175 5.37 7.37 -13.80
CA THR A 175 6.54 6.67 -13.24
C THR A 175 6.39 5.16 -13.37
N LEU A 176 5.24 4.62 -12.97
CA LEU A 176 4.99 3.17 -13.00
C LEU A 176 4.91 2.65 -14.43
N GLN A 177 4.27 3.39 -15.36
CA GLN A 177 4.24 3.03 -16.77
C GLN A 177 5.66 2.93 -17.34
N HIS A 178 6.51 3.92 -17.07
CA HIS A 178 7.91 3.89 -17.49
C HIS A 178 8.66 2.68 -16.90
N ALA A 179 8.46 2.38 -15.61
CA ALA A 179 9.10 1.25 -14.96
C ALA A 179 8.65 -0.11 -15.54
N ILE A 180 7.36 -0.25 -15.86
CA ILE A 180 6.80 -1.44 -16.50
C ILE A 180 7.38 -1.62 -17.90
N GLU A 181 7.44 -0.56 -18.70
CA GLU A 181 8.05 -0.59 -20.04
C GLU A 181 9.51 -1.04 -19.97
N LYS A 182 10.29 -0.48 -19.05
CA LYS A 182 11.69 -0.87 -18.85
C LYS A 182 11.84 -2.32 -18.40
N ALA A 183 11.00 -2.78 -17.48
CA ALA A 183 11.01 -4.18 -17.03
C ALA A 183 10.64 -5.17 -18.16
N GLU A 184 10.00 -4.71 -19.22
CA GLU A 184 9.66 -5.50 -20.42
C GLU A 184 10.69 -5.37 -21.56
N GLY A 185 11.75 -4.59 -21.36
CA GLY A 185 12.73 -4.30 -22.39
C GLY A 185 12.22 -3.38 -23.51
N ARG A 186 11.18 -2.58 -23.22
CA ARG A 186 10.63 -1.56 -24.14
C ARG A 186 11.28 -0.18 -23.95
#